data_AF-A0A7M4A7B7-F1
#
_entry.id   AF-A0A7M4A7B7-F1
#
_cell.length_a   1.000
_cell.length_b   1.000
_cell.length_c   1.000
_cell.angle_alpha   90.00
_cell.angle_beta   90.00
_cell.angle_gamma   90.00
#
_symmetry.space_group_name_H-M   'P 1'
#
loop_
_entity.id
_entity.type
_entity.pdbx_description
1 polymer ?
#
loop_
_entity_poly.entity_id
_entity_poly.type
_entity_poly.pdbx_seq_one_letter_code
_entity_poly.pdbx_strand_id
1 'polypeptide(L)'
;METTLPASIQQKKENKGEHKLNARDIREWLERIPDDHLLFIGMDKDSSRPEWTIMKVLPVPPITVRPSITLDSGDRSEDDLTHKLVDVLRINQRLRENRDAGAPQLIVEDLWELLQYHCTTYFDNQTSGIPPARHRSGRPLKTLTQRLKGKEGRFRSNLSGKRVNFCARTVISPDPNLGINEVGIPVKTAKELTVPVRVTNRNREQLRQMILRGPDVHPGVNYIIRGDTLRVRITDRTKYIWAGFRCMNPDCNSGSDDEPYSGYRPDLNQVLPAPNFLPGLELKRQMRRNSIGDLEEEWGVDLEKTISNLRGEESEGSVKGQSLPLDDPRALIHNRWVWEHSNPNDDYPEHLEVNCPHCGSPSVENDFGESYQTDVEDRLSTVDRDGNPKPGVVIERHLIDGDVTIFNRQPSLHRMSMMVHEIRV
;
A
#
# COMPACT_ATOMS: atom_id res chain seq x y z
N MET A 1 -57.42 -13.77 -0.68
CA MET A 1 -56.53 -12.68 -0.25
C MET A 1 -55.77 -12.24 -1.49
N GLU A 2 -56.36 -11.34 -2.27
CA GLU A 2 -55.70 -10.73 -3.41
C GLU A 2 -54.71 -9.69 -2.89
N THR A 3 -53.42 -9.95 -3.10
CA THR A 3 -52.35 -8.97 -2.90
C THR A 3 -52.44 -7.94 -4.01
N THR A 4 -53.12 -6.82 -3.75
CA THR A 4 -53.07 -5.65 -4.62
C THR A 4 -51.65 -5.09 -4.64
N LEU A 5 -51.14 -4.90 -5.85
CA LEU A 5 -49.81 -4.35 -6.14
C LEU A 5 -49.66 -2.96 -5.47
N PRO A 6 -48.62 -2.71 -4.66
CA PRO A 6 -48.42 -1.43 -3.97
C PRO A 6 -47.93 -0.29 -4.88
N ALA A 7 -48.04 -0.43 -6.21
CA ALA A 7 -47.37 0.45 -7.18
C ALA A 7 -48.30 1.35 -8.01
N SER A 8 -49.62 1.27 -7.85
CA SER A 8 -50.57 2.09 -8.62
C SER A 8 -51.24 3.14 -7.75
N ILE A 9 -51.01 4.41 -8.05
CA ILE A 9 -51.73 5.52 -7.42
C ILE A 9 -53.12 5.59 -8.09
N GLN A 10 -54.17 5.41 -7.30
CA GLN A 10 -55.54 5.44 -7.78
C GLN A 10 -56.22 6.73 -7.31
N GLN A 11 -56.92 7.42 -8.21
CA GLN A 11 -57.80 8.51 -7.83
C GLN A 11 -59.20 7.94 -7.53
N LYS A 12 -59.67 8.09 -6.29
CA LYS A 12 -61.10 7.89 -5.97
C LYS A 12 -61.86 9.16 -6.33
N LYS A 13 -62.72 9.09 -7.35
CA LYS A 13 -63.74 10.11 -7.60
C LYS A 13 -65.04 9.65 -6.95
N GLU A 14 -65.75 10.55 -6.27
CA GLU A 14 -66.96 10.24 -5.48
C GLU A 14 -68.09 9.52 -6.25
N ASN A 15 -68.08 9.51 -7.60
CA ASN A 15 -69.16 8.92 -8.41
C ASN A 15 -68.72 8.04 -9.59
N LYS A 16 -67.44 7.69 -9.76
CA LYS A 16 -66.98 6.73 -10.79
C LYS A 16 -65.82 5.91 -10.24
N GLY A 17 -65.77 4.62 -10.60
CA GLY A 17 -64.81 3.62 -10.11
C GLY A 17 -63.33 4.03 -10.19
N GLU A 18 -62.47 3.21 -9.58
CA GLU A 18 -61.04 3.49 -9.43
C GLU A 18 -60.36 3.80 -10.76
N HIS A 19 -59.84 5.02 -10.89
CA HIS A 19 -59.05 5.44 -12.06
C HIS A 19 -57.56 5.34 -11.73
N LYS A 20 -56.83 4.48 -12.46
CA LYS A 20 -55.38 4.36 -12.35
C LYS A 20 -54.70 5.60 -12.91
N LEU A 21 -53.85 6.25 -12.13
CA LEU A 21 -53.10 7.42 -12.58
C LEU A 21 -51.82 6.99 -13.28
N ASN A 22 -51.54 7.58 -14.43
CA ASN A 22 -50.30 7.35 -15.15
C ASN A 22 -49.19 8.24 -14.61
N ALA A 23 -47.95 7.74 -14.62
CA ALA A 23 -46.80 8.52 -14.18
C ALA A 23 -46.61 9.80 -15.02
N ARG A 24 -47.02 9.79 -16.28
CA ARG A 24 -47.02 10.99 -17.14
C ARG A 24 -47.94 12.09 -16.59
N ASP A 25 -49.18 11.75 -16.27
CA ASP A 25 -50.18 12.70 -15.80
C ASP A 25 -49.76 13.31 -14.45
N ILE A 26 -49.24 12.47 -13.56
CA ILE A 26 -48.71 12.90 -12.26
C ILE A 26 -47.55 13.88 -12.47
N ARG A 27 -46.62 13.59 -13.40
CA ARG A 27 -45.51 14.48 -13.70
C ARG A 27 -45.97 15.83 -14.23
N GLU A 28 -46.93 15.83 -15.17
CA GLU A 28 -47.51 17.07 -15.69
C GLU A 28 -48.20 17.90 -14.58
N TRP A 29 -48.79 17.25 -13.58
CA TRP A 29 -49.36 17.96 -12.42
C TRP A 29 -48.27 18.54 -11.50
N LEU A 30 -47.21 17.78 -11.22
CA LEU A 30 -46.09 18.24 -10.41
C LEU A 30 -45.33 19.40 -11.08
N GLU A 31 -45.19 19.36 -12.40
CA GLU A 31 -44.53 20.41 -13.20
C GLU A 31 -45.33 21.73 -13.23
N ARG A 32 -46.64 21.70 -12.92
CA ARG A 32 -47.49 22.89 -12.82
C ARG A 32 -47.39 23.62 -11.48
N ILE A 33 -46.69 23.05 -10.49
CA ILE A 33 -46.53 23.70 -9.18
C ILE A 33 -45.60 24.91 -9.36
N PRO A 34 -46.03 26.14 -9.03
CA PRO A 34 -45.18 27.33 -9.11
C PRO A 34 -43.97 27.22 -8.19
N ASP A 35 -42.82 27.77 -8.60
CA ASP A 35 -41.58 27.72 -7.82
C ASP A 35 -41.75 28.34 -6.42
N ASP A 36 -42.56 29.39 -6.28
CA ASP A 36 -42.86 30.04 -5.00
C ASP A 36 -43.56 29.12 -3.99
N HIS A 37 -44.31 28.12 -4.49
CA HIS A 37 -45.04 27.17 -3.65
C HIS A 37 -44.16 26.01 -3.17
N LEU A 38 -42.99 25.80 -3.76
CA LEU A 38 -42.08 24.70 -3.39
C LEU A 38 -41.59 24.83 -1.94
N LEU A 39 -41.46 26.06 -1.44
CA LEU A 39 -41.09 26.33 -0.04
C LEU A 39 -42.06 25.69 0.94
N PHE A 40 -43.37 25.71 0.66
CA PHE A 40 -44.39 25.12 1.54
C PHE A 40 -44.35 23.58 1.55
N ILE A 41 -43.79 22.97 0.51
CA ILE A 41 -43.61 21.52 0.38
C ILE A 41 -42.26 21.09 1.00
N GLY A 42 -41.38 22.05 1.32
CA GLY A 42 -40.03 21.77 1.81
C GLY A 42 -39.08 21.32 0.69
N MET A 43 -39.36 21.71 -0.55
CA MET A 43 -38.53 21.41 -1.72
C MET A 43 -37.87 22.69 -2.24
N ASP A 44 -36.65 22.53 -2.75
CA ASP A 44 -35.87 23.64 -3.28
C ASP A 44 -35.90 23.65 -4.81
N LYS A 45 -36.08 24.82 -5.41
CA LYS A 45 -36.25 24.99 -6.86
C LYS A 45 -35.01 24.59 -7.66
N ASP A 46 -33.82 24.78 -7.09
CA ASP A 46 -32.56 24.57 -7.80
C ASP A 46 -32.03 23.14 -7.61
N SER A 47 -32.35 22.49 -6.48
CA SER A 47 -31.79 21.19 -6.11
C SER A 47 -32.78 20.01 -6.06
N SER A 48 -34.08 20.25 -5.86
CA SER A 48 -35.04 19.16 -5.60
C SER A 48 -36.47 19.46 -6.05
N ARG A 49 -36.66 19.68 -7.35
CA ARG A 49 -38.01 19.91 -7.89
C ARG A 49 -38.89 18.64 -7.84
N PRO A 50 -40.19 18.75 -7.52
CA PRO A 50 -41.08 17.61 -7.31
C PRO A 50 -41.17 16.67 -8.51
N GLU A 51 -41.21 17.21 -9.73
CA GLU A 51 -41.33 16.45 -10.97
C GLU A 51 -40.12 15.54 -11.25
N TRP A 52 -38.96 15.79 -10.60
CA TRP A 52 -37.77 14.93 -10.73
C TRP A 52 -37.91 13.60 -10.00
N THR A 53 -38.89 13.47 -9.11
CA THR A 53 -39.25 12.18 -8.48
C THR A 53 -39.69 11.15 -9.53
N ILE A 54 -40.24 11.62 -10.67
CA ILE A 54 -40.64 10.79 -11.79
C ILE A 54 -39.51 10.76 -12.82
N MET A 55 -38.77 9.65 -12.84
CA MET A 55 -37.60 9.48 -13.69
C MET A 55 -37.96 9.47 -15.18
N LYS A 56 -37.48 10.46 -15.93
CA LYS A 56 -37.49 10.47 -17.41
C LYS A 56 -36.20 9.89 -18.00
N VAL A 57 -35.09 10.03 -17.28
CA VAL A 57 -33.76 9.59 -17.70
C VAL A 57 -33.16 8.75 -16.59
N LEU A 58 -32.73 7.53 -16.90
CA LEU A 58 -32.05 6.64 -15.95
C LEU A 58 -30.54 6.77 -16.13
N PRO A 59 -29.79 7.27 -15.13
CA PRO A 59 -28.34 7.35 -15.22
C PRO A 59 -27.71 5.96 -15.19
N VAL A 60 -26.77 5.71 -16.10
CA VAL A 60 -26.02 4.44 -16.16
C VAL A 60 -24.68 4.62 -15.44
N PRO A 61 -24.41 3.87 -14.36
CA PRO A 61 -23.15 4.01 -13.64
C PRO A 61 -21.94 3.52 -14.46
N PRO A 62 -20.74 4.05 -14.21
CA PRO A 62 -19.51 3.62 -14.89
C PRO A 62 -19.07 2.21 -14.46
N ILE A 63 -18.14 1.61 -15.22
CA ILE A 63 -17.64 0.24 -15.00
C ILE A 63 -17.01 0.08 -13.60
N THR A 64 -16.46 1.14 -13.01
CA THR A 64 -15.92 1.13 -11.64
C THR A 64 -16.97 0.77 -10.57
N VAL A 65 -18.26 1.02 -10.83
CA VAL A 65 -19.38 0.65 -9.93
C VAL A 65 -19.96 -0.73 -10.27
N ARG A 66 -19.80 -1.16 -11.53
CA ARG A 66 -20.30 -2.44 -12.08
C ARG A 66 -19.16 -3.20 -12.78
N PRO A 67 -18.15 -3.67 -12.02
CA PRO A 67 -16.96 -4.27 -12.60
C PRO A 67 -17.28 -5.61 -13.26
N SER A 68 -16.63 -5.89 -14.39
CA SER A 68 -16.63 -7.21 -15.00
C SER A 68 -15.45 -8.03 -14.48
N ILE A 69 -15.65 -9.33 -14.32
CA ILE A 69 -14.61 -10.27 -13.89
C ILE A 69 -14.37 -11.25 -15.02
N THR A 70 -13.13 -11.36 -15.46
CA THR A 70 -12.69 -12.42 -16.37
C THR A 70 -12.21 -13.59 -15.54
N LEU A 71 -12.83 -14.76 -15.70
CA LEU A 71 -12.37 -16.00 -15.09
C LEU A 71 -11.12 -16.51 -15.81
N ASP A 72 -10.33 -17.35 -15.13
CA ASP A 72 -9.13 -17.98 -15.72
C ASP A 72 -9.45 -18.84 -16.95
N SER A 73 -10.72 -19.28 -17.11
CA SER A 73 -11.22 -19.97 -18.30
C SER A 73 -11.37 -19.08 -19.55
N GLY A 74 -11.22 -17.76 -19.40
CA GLY A 74 -11.48 -16.77 -20.44
C GLY A 74 -12.94 -16.28 -20.51
N ASP A 75 -13.84 -16.90 -19.73
CA ASP A 75 -15.24 -16.47 -19.67
C ASP A 75 -15.38 -15.16 -18.89
N ARG A 76 -16.23 -14.27 -19.40
CA ARG A 76 -16.54 -12.99 -18.75
C ARG A 76 -17.82 -13.12 -17.91
N SER A 77 -17.70 -12.79 -16.63
CA SER A 77 -18.83 -12.64 -15.72
C SER A 77 -19.08 -11.14 -15.49
N GLU A 78 -20.21 -10.67 -15.98
CA GLU A 78 -20.66 -9.29 -15.81
C GLU A 78 -21.37 -9.09 -14.47
N ASP A 79 -21.35 -7.85 -13.98
CA ASP A 79 -22.00 -7.48 -12.72
C ASP A 79 -23.55 -7.58 -12.79
N ASP A 80 -24.19 -7.92 -11.67
CA ASP A 80 -25.65 -8.01 -11.54
C ASP A 80 -26.39 -6.73 -12.02
N LEU A 81 -25.81 -5.54 -11.82
CA LEU A 81 -26.38 -4.28 -12.31
C LEU A 81 -26.36 -4.20 -13.83
N THR A 82 -25.29 -4.70 -14.47
CA THR A 82 -25.19 -4.75 -15.94
C THR A 82 -26.27 -5.63 -16.52
N HIS A 83 -26.51 -6.81 -15.93
CA HIS A 83 -27.61 -7.70 -16.36
C HIS A 83 -28.96 -6.99 -16.30
N LYS A 84 -29.24 -6.28 -15.20
CA LYS A 84 -30.51 -5.59 -15.04
C LYS A 84 -30.67 -4.39 -15.97
N LEU A 85 -29.59 -3.65 -16.23
CA LEU A 85 -29.59 -2.54 -17.20
C LEU A 85 -29.87 -3.01 -18.63
N VAL A 86 -29.36 -4.18 -19.01
CA VAL A 86 -29.66 -4.78 -20.33
C VAL A 86 -31.15 -5.10 -20.44
N ASP A 87 -31.77 -5.64 -19.38
CA ASP A 87 -33.21 -5.88 -19.39
C ASP A 87 -34.04 -4.59 -19.50
N VAL A 88 -33.65 -3.54 -18.75
CA VAL A 88 -34.28 -2.20 -18.84
C VAL A 88 -34.16 -1.64 -20.26
N LEU A 89 -32.99 -1.76 -20.89
CA LEU A 89 -32.77 -1.28 -22.26
C LEU A 89 -33.65 -2.02 -23.26
N ARG A 90 -33.69 -3.36 -23.19
CA ARG A 90 -34.48 -4.21 -24.10
C ARG A 90 -35.96 -3.90 -24.02
N ILE A 91 -36.51 -3.79 -22.81
CA ILE A 91 -37.95 -3.50 -22.65
C ILE A 91 -38.28 -2.06 -23.08
N ASN A 92 -37.38 -1.11 -22.84
CA ASN A 92 -37.57 0.28 -23.29
C ASN A 92 -37.57 0.39 -24.83
N GLN A 93 -36.66 -0.31 -25.51
CA GLN A 93 -36.66 -0.39 -26.98
C GLN A 93 -37.94 -1.04 -27.50
N ARG A 94 -38.35 -2.18 -26.93
CA ARG A 94 -39.57 -2.88 -27.32
C ARG A 94 -40.83 -2.04 -27.10
N LEU A 95 -40.92 -1.32 -25.98
CA LEU A 95 -42.03 -0.40 -25.70
C LEU A 95 -42.10 0.71 -26.75
N ARG A 96 -40.95 1.29 -27.12
CA ARG A 96 -40.87 2.33 -28.15
C ARG A 96 -41.34 1.81 -29.51
N GLU A 97 -40.83 0.67 -29.94
CA GLU A 97 -41.20 0.05 -31.23
C GLU A 97 -42.69 -0.28 -31.32
N ASN A 98 -43.27 -0.89 -30.27
CA ASN A 98 -44.70 -1.24 -30.27
C ASN A 98 -45.60 0.00 -30.25
N ARG A 99 -45.21 1.04 -29.52
CA ARG A 99 -45.93 2.31 -29.51
C ARG A 99 -45.89 2.98 -30.89
N ASP A 100 -44.71 3.03 -31.51
CA ASP A 100 -44.51 3.69 -32.81
C ASP A 100 -45.20 2.91 -33.94
N ALA A 101 -45.34 1.59 -33.81
CA ALA A 101 -46.11 0.72 -34.71
C ALA A 101 -47.64 0.80 -34.51
N GLY A 102 -48.13 1.57 -33.54
CA GLY A 102 -49.56 1.71 -33.27
C GLY A 102 -50.20 0.47 -32.63
N ALA A 103 -49.44 -0.28 -31.81
CA ALA A 103 -49.96 -1.45 -31.11
C ALA A 103 -51.17 -1.09 -30.20
N PRO A 104 -52.09 -2.04 -29.95
CA PRO A 104 -53.20 -1.87 -29.02
C PRO A 104 -52.75 -1.37 -27.65
N GLN A 105 -53.57 -0.49 -27.05
CA GLN A 105 -53.24 0.17 -25.79
C GLN A 105 -52.94 -0.79 -24.64
N LEU A 106 -53.63 -1.93 -24.57
CA LEU A 106 -53.37 -2.98 -23.58
C LEU A 106 -51.92 -3.49 -23.61
N ILE A 107 -51.38 -3.73 -24.82
CA ILE A 107 -50.00 -4.23 -24.99
C ILE A 107 -49.00 -3.16 -24.54
N VAL A 108 -49.27 -1.89 -24.84
CA VAL A 108 -48.41 -0.77 -24.43
C VAL A 108 -48.43 -0.61 -22.90
N GLU A 109 -49.59 -0.78 -22.27
CA GLU A 109 -49.75 -0.74 -20.81
C GLU A 109 -49.00 -1.90 -20.13
N ASP A 110 -49.09 -3.12 -20.66
CA ASP A 110 -48.36 -4.29 -20.13
C ASP A 110 -46.84 -4.10 -20.23
N LEU A 111 -46.34 -3.60 -21.38
CA LEU A 111 -44.92 -3.29 -21.58
C LEU A 111 -44.45 -2.16 -20.65
N TRP A 112 -45.31 -1.18 -20.39
CA TRP A 112 -45.06 -0.11 -19.44
C TRP A 112 -44.92 -0.62 -18.01
N GLU A 113 -45.81 -1.49 -17.56
CA GLU A 113 -45.72 -2.14 -16.25
C GLU A 113 -44.45 -2.98 -16.10
N LEU A 114 -44.07 -3.70 -17.16
CA LEU A 114 -42.84 -4.48 -17.16
C LEU A 114 -41.60 -3.59 -17.09
N LEU A 115 -41.57 -2.44 -17.78
CA LEU A 115 -40.51 -1.45 -17.64
C LEU A 115 -40.44 -0.91 -16.20
N GLN A 116 -41.59 -0.58 -15.60
CA GLN A 116 -41.66 -0.13 -14.21
C GLN A 116 -41.11 -1.20 -13.26
N TYR A 117 -41.43 -2.47 -13.48
CA TYR A 117 -40.87 -3.59 -12.72
C TYR A 117 -39.34 -3.66 -12.80
N HIS A 118 -38.77 -3.57 -14.01
CA HIS A 118 -37.32 -3.62 -14.19
C HIS A 118 -36.61 -2.42 -13.56
N CYS A 119 -37.16 -1.21 -13.69
CA CYS A 119 -36.63 -0.02 -13.03
C CYS A 119 -36.71 -0.11 -11.50
N THR A 120 -37.84 -0.57 -10.95
CA THR A 120 -38.02 -0.69 -9.49
C THR A 120 -37.04 -1.69 -8.90
N THR A 121 -36.96 -2.88 -9.50
CA THR A 121 -36.04 -3.92 -9.02
C THR A 121 -34.56 -3.56 -9.24
N TYR A 122 -34.21 -2.72 -10.22
CA TYR A 122 -32.85 -2.16 -10.39
C TYR A 122 -32.38 -1.32 -9.20
N PHE A 123 -33.28 -0.54 -8.57
CA PHE A 123 -32.95 0.21 -7.36
C PHE A 123 -33.07 -0.65 -6.10
N ASP A 124 -34.20 -1.34 -5.94
CA ASP A 124 -34.47 -2.19 -4.78
C ASP A 124 -35.20 -3.48 -5.18
N ASN A 125 -34.43 -4.57 -5.17
CA ASN A 125 -34.92 -5.89 -5.52
C ASN A 125 -35.63 -6.61 -4.34
N GLN A 126 -35.77 -5.95 -3.19
CA GLN A 126 -36.50 -6.44 -2.01
C GLN A 126 -37.77 -5.62 -1.74
N THR A 127 -38.24 -4.86 -2.72
CA THR A 127 -39.48 -4.07 -2.60
C THR A 127 -40.67 -4.98 -2.33
N SER A 128 -41.44 -4.69 -1.28
CA SER A 128 -42.61 -5.47 -0.88
C SER A 128 -43.68 -5.49 -1.98
N GLY A 129 -44.33 -6.65 -2.19
CA GLY A 129 -45.38 -6.80 -3.19
C GLY A 129 -44.90 -6.94 -4.64
N ILE A 130 -43.58 -6.93 -4.88
CA ILE A 130 -42.97 -7.14 -6.20
C ILE A 130 -42.11 -8.41 -6.14
N PRO A 131 -42.24 -9.35 -7.10
CA PRO A 131 -41.41 -10.54 -7.11
C PRO A 131 -39.93 -10.17 -7.33
N PRO A 132 -38.97 -10.80 -6.63
CA PRO A 132 -37.56 -10.46 -6.78
C PRO A 132 -37.03 -10.95 -8.13
N ALA A 133 -36.29 -10.08 -8.82
CA ALA A 133 -35.55 -10.42 -10.02
C ALA A 133 -34.40 -11.38 -9.68
N ARG A 134 -34.31 -12.46 -10.46
CA ARG A 134 -33.35 -13.56 -10.27
C ARG A 134 -32.52 -13.75 -11.52
N HIS A 135 -31.28 -14.20 -11.33
CA HIS A 135 -30.45 -14.72 -12.40
C HIS A 135 -31.07 -15.99 -13.00
N ARG A 136 -30.57 -16.45 -14.16
CA ARG A 136 -30.98 -17.74 -14.76
C ARG A 136 -30.76 -18.93 -13.83
N SER A 137 -29.81 -18.80 -12.89
CA SER A 137 -29.50 -19.79 -11.85
C SER A 137 -30.46 -19.75 -10.64
N GLY A 138 -31.46 -18.86 -10.64
CA GLY A 138 -32.42 -18.72 -9.54
C GLY A 138 -31.93 -17.86 -8.36
N ARG A 139 -30.64 -17.50 -8.31
CA ARG A 139 -30.10 -16.55 -7.31
C ARG A 139 -30.70 -15.15 -7.50
N PRO A 140 -31.18 -14.46 -6.45
CA PRO A 140 -31.64 -13.07 -6.56
C PRO A 140 -30.49 -12.12 -6.91
N LEU A 141 -30.76 -11.15 -7.78
CA LEU A 141 -29.78 -10.14 -8.20
C LEU A 141 -29.48 -9.16 -7.07
N LYS A 142 -28.20 -8.80 -6.89
CA LYS A 142 -27.76 -7.81 -5.89
C LYS A 142 -27.74 -6.39 -6.45
N THR A 143 -28.78 -5.62 -6.14
CA THR A 143 -29.03 -4.29 -6.72
C THR A 143 -28.56 -3.15 -5.82
N LEU A 144 -28.73 -1.88 -6.26
CA LEU A 144 -28.08 -0.71 -5.63
C LEU A 144 -28.33 -0.62 -4.12
N THR A 145 -29.59 -0.70 -3.69
CA THR A 145 -29.96 -0.58 -2.28
C THR A 145 -29.34 -1.69 -1.42
N GLN A 146 -29.29 -2.92 -1.94
CA GLN A 146 -28.71 -4.07 -1.26
C GLN A 146 -27.19 -4.01 -1.15
N ARG A 147 -26.52 -3.24 -2.03
CA ARG A 147 -25.08 -2.97 -1.92
C ARG A 147 -24.77 -1.94 -0.83
N LEU A 148 -25.72 -1.04 -0.54
CA LEU A 148 -25.52 0.03 0.43
C LEU A 148 -25.91 -0.40 1.86
N LYS A 149 -27.04 -1.09 2.00
CA LYS A 149 -27.62 -1.50 3.30
C LYS A 149 -26.97 -2.76 3.87
N GLY A 150 -27.15 -2.96 5.17
CA GLY A 150 -26.77 -4.19 5.88
C GLY A 150 -25.34 -4.20 6.43
N LYS A 151 -24.98 -5.31 7.10
CA LYS A 151 -23.67 -5.49 7.73
C LYS A 151 -22.54 -5.56 6.71
N GLU A 152 -22.78 -6.23 5.59
CA GLU A 152 -21.86 -6.34 4.44
C GLU A 152 -22.04 -5.22 3.41
N GLY A 153 -22.92 -4.25 3.67
CA GLY A 153 -23.14 -3.10 2.79
C GLY A 153 -21.96 -2.14 2.80
N ARG A 154 -21.82 -1.31 1.76
CA ARG A 154 -20.70 -0.38 1.59
C ARG A 154 -20.55 0.60 2.78
N PHE A 155 -21.65 1.10 3.35
CA PHE A 155 -21.58 2.04 4.48
C PHE A 155 -20.95 1.43 5.74
N ARG A 156 -21.37 0.21 6.10
CA ARG A 156 -20.87 -0.44 7.32
C ARG A 156 -19.58 -1.20 7.09
N SER A 157 -19.48 -1.96 6.00
CA SER A 157 -18.31 -2.78 5.71
C SER A 157 -17.13 -1.94 5.24
N ASN A 158 -17.32 -1.02 4.29
CA ASN A 158 -16.19 -0.35 3.64
C ASN A 158 -15.86 1.01 4.24
N LEU A 159 -16.86 1.78 4.68
CA LEU A 159 -16.64 3.10 5.27
C LEU A 159 -16.40 3.02 6.78
N SER A 160 -17.19 2.21 7.50
CA SER A 160 -17.05 2.07 8.95
C SER A 160 -16.09 0.95 9.37
N GLY A 161 -15.93 -0.10 8.54
CA GLY A 161 -15.18 -1.32 8.87
C GLY A 161 -13.96 -1.56 7.97
N LYS A 162 -13.08 -0.57 7.81
CA LYS A 162 -11.88 -0.76 6.97
C LYS A 162 -10.97 -1.84 7.57
N ARG A 163 -10.65 -2.85 6.76
CA ARG A 163 -9.49 -3.70 7.02
C ARG A 163 -8.26 -2.80 7.01
N VAL A 164 -7.53 -2.78 8.11
CA VAL A 164 -6.31 -2.00 8.26
C VAL A 164 -5.12 -2.85 7.85
N ASN A 165 -4.15 -2.22 7.20
CA ASN A 165 -2.84 -2.83 6.99
C ASN A 165 -2.02 -2.73 8.28
N PHE A 166 -0.90 -3.46 8.37
CA PHE A 166 0.02 -3.44 9.52
C PHE A 166 -0.63 -3.86 10.85
N CYS A 167 -1.53 -4.83 10.82
CA CYS A 167 -2.10 -5.44 12.02
C CYS A 167 -1.79 -6.93 12.09
N ALA A 168 -1.63 -7.44 13.31
CA ALA A 168 -1.53 -8.87 13.58
C ALA A 168 -2.61 -9.30 14.58
N ARG A 169 -2.95 -10.59 14.55
CA ARG A 169 -3.88 -11.22 15.51
C ARG A 169 -3.28 -12.55 15.95
N THR A 170 -3.23 -12.77 17.26
CA THR A 170 -2.74 -14.02 17.86
C THR A 170 -3.51 -14.33 19.15
N VAL A 171 -3.29 -15.53 19.70
CA VAL A 171 -3.80 -15.95 21.01
C VAL A 171 -2.97 -15.27 22.11
N ILE A 172 -3.65 -14.83 23.18
CA ILE A 172 -3.01 -14.19 24.33
C ILE A 172 -2.61 -15.23 25.39
N SER A 173 -1.48 -15.01 26.03
CA SER A 173 -0.98 -15.80 27.17
C SER A 173 -0.51 -14.85 28.27
N PRO A 174 -0.70 -15.18 29.56
CA PRO A 174 -0.21 -14.36 30.66
C PRO A 174 1.31 -14.49 30.81
N ASP A 175 2.00 -13.39 31.07
CA ASP A 175 3.43 -13.36 31.41
C ASP A 175 3.66 -12.40 32.60
N PRO A 176 4.18 -12.90 33.75
CA PRO A 176 4.43 -12.07 34.93
C PRO A 176 5.65 -11.14 34.81
N ASN A 177 6.51 -11.31 33.79
CA ASN A 177 7.73 -10.51 33.63
C ASN A 177 7.54 -9.25 32.78
N LEU A 178 6.33 -9.05 32.23
CA LEU A 178 5.98 -7.88 31.43
C LEU A 178 5.38 -6.77 32.31
N GLY A 179 5.76 -5.53 32.00
CA GLY A 179 5.14 -4.36 32.60
C GLY A 179 3.65 -4.24 32.26
N ILE A 180 2.89 -3.49 33.07
CA ILE A 180 1.44 -3.26 32.84
C ILE A 180 1.18 -2.62 31.47
N ASN A 181 2.10 -1.78 31.01
CA ASN A 181 2.03 -1.10 29.72
C ASN A 181 2.76 -1.86 28.61
N GLU A 182 3.38 -3.00 28.89
CA GLU A 182 4.12 -3.79 27.89
C GLU A 182 3.22 -4.87 27.27
N VAL A 183 3.51 -5.23 26.02
CA VAL A 183 2.91 -6.38 25.34
C VAL A 183 3.98 -7.22 24.65
N GLY A 184 3.98 -8.51 24.96
CA GLY A 184 4.86 -9.50 24.32
C GLY A 184 4.42 -9.75 22.88
N ILE A 185 5.32 -9.57 21.91
CA ILE A 185 5.07 -9.84 20.49
C ILE A 185 6.04 -10.91 19.99
N PRO A 186 5.57 -12.03 19.42
CA PRO A 186 6.46 -13.04 18.88
C PRO A 186 7.40 -12.47 17.80
N VAL A 187 8.68 -12.86 17.84
CA VAL A 187 9.71 -12.49 16.85
C VAL A 187 9.22 -12.63 15.39
N LYS A 188 8.45 -13.68 15.07
CA LYS A 188 7.90 -13.87 13.72
C LYS A 188 7.01 -12.70 13.29
N THR A 189 6.13 -12.24 14.19
CA THR A 189 5.25 -11.10 13.95
C THR A 189 6.04 -9.79 13.92
N ALA A 190 7.04 -9.63 14.78
CA ALA A 190 7.90 -8.45 14.81
C ALA A 190 8.71 -8.28 13.52
N LYS A 191 9.10 -9.39 12.86
CA LYS A 191 9.76 -9.37 11.55
C LYS A 191 8.83 -8.99 10.40
N GLU A 192 7.55 -9.33 10.48
CA GLU A 192 6.58 -9.02 9.41
C GLU A 192 6.04 -7.59 9.50
N LEU A 193 5.75 -7.12 10.72
CA LEU A 193 5.31 -5.76 10.98
C LEU A 193 6.50 -4.80 10.94
N THR A 194 6.33 -3.67 10.28
CA THR A 194 7.41 -2.72 10.04
C THR A 194 7.04 -1.31 10.48
N VAL A 195 8.06 -0.59 10.93
CA VAL A 195 7.96 0.83 11.31
C VAL A 195 8.80 1.63 10.33
N PRO A 196 8.19 2.57 9.57
CA PRO A 196 8.94 3.45 8.68
C PRO A 196 9.71 4.49 9.52
N VAL A 197 11.03 4.46 9.43
CA VAL A 197 11.93 5.42 10.10
C VAL A 197 12.72 6.18 9.04
N ARG A 198 12.69 7.51 9.12
CA ARG A 198 13.51 8.35 8.24
C ARG A 198 14.96 8.36 8.74
N VAL A 199 15.89 8.19 7.81
CA VAL A 199 17.33 8.30 8.07
C VAL A 199 17.68 9.76 8.37
N THR A 200 18.47 9.93 9.42
CA THR A 200 19.01 11.20 9.94
C THR A 200 20.46 10.96 10.34
N ASN A 201 21.26 12.02 10.49
CA ASN A 201 22.67 11.88 10.88
C ASN A 201 22.84 11.14 12.23
N ARG A 202 21.85 11.24 13.13
CA ARG A 202 21.86 10.58 14.45
C ARG A 202 21.58 9.08 14.39
N ASN A 203 20.64 8.64 13.56
CA ASN A 203 20.22 7.23 13.50
C ASN A 203 20.78 6.45 12.31
N ARG A 204 21.51 7.11 11.39
CA ARG A 204 22.08 6.51 10.18
C ARG A 204 22.88 5.25 10.48
N GLU A 205 23.77 5.30 11.47
CA GLU A 205 24.63 4.16 11.79
C GLU A 205 23.86 2.99 12.41
N GLN A 206 22.92 3.29 13.31
CA GLN A 206 22.02 2.28 13.87
C GLN A 206 21.19 1.59 12.76
N LEU A 207 20.67 2.36 11.81
CA LEU A 207 19.91 1.84 10.69
C LEU A 207 20.79 1.05 9.69
N ARG A 208 22.04 1.46 9.47
CA ARG A 208 23.04 0.72 8.68
C ARG A 208 23.25 -0.67 9.24
N GLN A 209 23.45 -0.79 10.55
CA GLN A 209 23.59 -2.09 11.23
C GLN A 209 22.33 -2.96 11.08
N MET A 210 21.13 -2.37 11.17
CA MET A 210 19.87 -3.09 10.95
C MET A 210 19.70 -3.55 9.50
N ILE A 211 20.14 -2.75 8.51
CA ILE A 211 20.14 -3.15 7.10
C ILE A 211 21.03 -4.37 6.90
N LEU A 212 22.24 -4.38 7.48
CA LEU A 212 23.20 -5.49 7.34
C LEU A 212 22.71 -6.81 7.93
N ARG A 213 21.90 -6.76 8.99
CA ARG A 213 21.21 -7.95 9.53
C ARG A 213 20.15 -8.49 8.56
N GLY A 214 19.60 -7.65 7.71
CA GLY A 214 18.63 -8.02 6.67
C GLY A 214 17.23 -8.31 7.23
N PRO A 215 16.35 -8.94 6.44
CA PRO A 215 14.98 -9.25 6.87
C PRO A 215 14.87 -10.49 7.77
N ASP A 216 15.88 -11.37 7.77
CA ASP A 216 15.80 -12.66 8.44
C ASP A 216 16.29 -12.64 9.88
N VAL A 217 17.17 -11.71 10.25
CA VAL A 217 17.71 -11.56 11.61
C VAL A 217 17.09 -10.34 12.28
N HIS A 218 16.40 -10.56 13.40
CA HIS A 218 15.79 -9.48 14.19
C HIS A 218 16.81 -8.91 15.19
N PRO A 219 16.89 -7.59 15.39
CA PRO A 219 16.15 -6.54 14.68
C PRO A 219 16.83 -6.16 13.35
N GLY A 220 16.02 -6.17 12.28
CA GLY A 220 16.47 -5.97 10.90
C GLY A 220 15.52 -5.10 10.07
N VAL A 221 15.64 -5.19 8.74
CA VAL A 221 14.95 -4.31 7.77
C VAL A 221 14.35 -5.11 6.63
N ASN A 222 13.11 -4.79 6.26
CA ASN A 222 12.45 -5.44 5.12
C ASN A 222 12.51 -4.61 3.84
N TYR A 223 12.27 -3.29 3.95
CA TYR A 223 12.17 -2.42 2.79
C TYR A 223 12.88 -1.09 3.01
N ILE A 224 13.32 -0.49 1.90
CA ILE A 224 13.87 0.85 1.82
C ILE A 224 13.06 1.63 0.80
N ILE A 225 12.58 2.81 1.18
CA ILE A 225 11.85 3.74 0.32
C ILE A 225 12.79 4.90 -0.01
N ARG A 226 13.07 5.07 -1.31
CA ARG A 226 13.89 6.18 -1.81
C ARG A 226 13.09 7.49 -1.85
N GLY A 227 13.79 8.61 -2.02
CA GLY A 227 13.18 9.94 -2.25
C GLY A 227 12.12 9.94 -3.36
N ASP A 228 12.25 9.07 -4.37
CA ASP A 228 11.32 8.93 -5.49
C ASP A 228 10.12 8.00 -5.20
N THR A 229 9.82 7.72 -3.94
CA THR A 229 8.75 6.80 -3.47
C THR A 229 8.90 5.32 -3.86
N LEU A 230 9.96 4.96 -4.57
CA LEU A 230 10.24 3.56 -4.93
C LEU A 230 10.57 2.74 -3.68
N ARG A 231 9.74 1.72 -3.42
CA ARG A 231 9.91 0.75 -2.32
C ARG A 231 10.71 -0.45 -2.80
N VAL A 232 11.94 -0.58 -2.29
CA VAL A 232 12.90 -1.65 -2.63
C VAL A 232 12.94 -2.65 -1.48
N ARG A 233 12.84 -3.95 -1.81
CA ARG A 233 12.98 -5.03 -0.82
C ARG A 233 14.46 -5.36 -0.56
N ILE A 234 14.81 -5.54 0.71
CA ILE A 234 16.16 -5.96 1.09
C ILE A 234 16.31 -7.47 0.99
N THR A 235 17.43 -7.89 0.41
CA THR A 235 17.86 -9.29 0.26
C THR A 235 19.31 -9.41 0.72
N ASP A 236 19.80 -10.63 0.88
CA ASP A 236 21.18 -10.87 1.33
C ASP A 236 22.26 -10.26 0.44
N ARG A 237 21.98 -10.07 -0.85
CA ARG A 237 22.89 -9.39 -1.78
C ARG A 237 22.77 -7.87 -1.70
N THR A 238 21.54 -7.37 -1.63
CA THR A 238 21.29 -5.92 -1.71
C THR A 238 21.58 -5.21 -0.39
N LYS A 239 21.59 -5.91 0.76
CA LYS A 239 21.84 -5.30 2.07
C LYS A 239 23.20 -4.60 2.17
N TYR A 240 24.26 -5.19 1.62
CA TYR A 240 25.60 -4.58 1.63
C TYR A 240 25.68 -3.36 0.71
N ILE A 241 25.02 -3.41 -0.44
CA ILE A 241 24.89 -2.27 -1.35
C ILE A 241 24.18 -1.12 -0.63
N TRP A 242 23.07 -1.40 0.07
CA TRP A 242 22.26 -0.38 0.71
C TRP A 242 22.84 0.19 2.00
N ALA A 243 23.65 -0.59 2.71
CA ALA A 243 24.39 -0.14 3.87
C ALA A 243 25.66 0.65 3.51
N GLY A 244 26.19 0.45 2.30
CA GLY A 244 27.49 0.96 1.87
C GLY A 244 27.45 2.25 1.07
N PHE A 245 28.61 2.50 0.46
CA PHE A 245 28.94 3.66 -0.34
C PHE A 245 28.94 3.28 -1.82
N ARG A 246 28.81 4.29 -2.67
CA ARG A 246 28.95 4.18 -4.11
C ARG A 246 30.12 5.05 -4.56
N CYS A 247 31.09 4.47 -5.25
CA CYS A 247 32.14 5.22 -5.93
C CYS A 247 31.57 5.93 -7.16
N MET A 248 31.93 7.20 -7.35
CA MET A 248 31.50 7.99 -8.51
C MET A 248 32.51 7.99 -9.65
N ASN A 249 33.64 7.29 -9.51
CA ASN A 249 34.60 7.09 -10.60
C ASN A 249 33.95 6.25 -11.72
N PRO A 250 33.81 6.78 -12.96
CA PRO A 250 33.25 6.03 -14.09
C PRO A 250 34.00 4.74 -14.43
N ASP A 251 35.30 4.71 -14.18
CA ASP A 251 36.17 3.55 -14.46
C ASP A 251 36.05 2.45 -13.39
N CYS A 252 35.38 2.73 -12.27
CA CYS A 252 35.18 1.78 -11.19
C CYS A 252 33.98 0.87 -11.48
N ASN A 253 34.18 -0.13 -12.34
CA ASN A 253 33.16 -1.12 -12.69
C ASN A 253 33.51 -2.53 -12.22
N SER A 254 32.52 -3.43 -12.19
CA SER A 254 32.69 -4.81 -11.73
C SER A 254 33.30 -5.76 -12.78
N GLY A 255 33.69 -5.25 -13.95
CA GLY A 255 33.98 -6.04 -15.14
C GLY A 255 32.72 -6.67 -15.77
N SER A 256 32.90 -7.23 -16.96
CA SER A 256 31.95 -8.03 -17.73
C SER A 256 32.65 -9.28 -18.29
N ASP A 257 31.93 -10.13 -19.02
CA ASP A 257 32.53 -11.29 -19.70
C ASP A 257 33.55 -10.86 -20.78
N ASP A 258 33.37 -9.67 -21.35
CA ASP A 258 34.22 -9.11 -22.41
C ASP A 258 35.36 -8.23 -21.86
N GLU A 259 35.15 -7.59 -20.70
CA GLU A 259 36.12 -6.70 -20.05
C GLU A 259 36.40 -7.15 -18.61
N PRO A 260 37.58 -7.72 -18.32
CA PRO A 260 37.87 -8.23 -17.00
C PRO A 260 37.92 -7.09 -15.97
N TYR A 261 37.54 -7.42 -14.73
CA TYR A 261 37.63 -6.49 -13.60
C TYR A 261 39.08 -5.99 -13.42
N SER A 262 39.26 -4.67 -13.46
CA SER A 262 40.56 -3.99 -13.43
C SER A 262 40.92 -3.38 -12.06
N GLY A 263 40.04 -3.49 -11.06
CA GLY A 263 40.25 -2.88 -9.74
C GLY A 263 41.15 -3.69 -8.81
N TYR A 264 41.54 -3.08 -7.68
CA TYR A 264 42.53 -3.60 -6.74
C TYR A 264 42.05 -4.77 -5.87
N ARG A 265 40.74 -4.84 -5.57
CA ARG A 265 40.13 -5.86 -4.69
C ARG A 265 39.17 -6.80 -5.44
N PRO A 266 39.67 -7.84 -6.13
CA PRO A 266 38.83 -8.80 -6.85
C PRO A 266 38.00 -9.69 -5.92
N ASP A 267 38.52 -9.98 -4.73
CA ASP A 267 37.83 -10.69 -3.65
C ASP A 267 36.56 -9.94 -3.20
N LEU A 268 36.66 -8.61 -3.04
CA LEU A 268 35.52 -7.77 -2.69
C LEU A 268 34.49 -7.74 -3.81
N ASN A 269 34.93 -7.66 -5.07
CA ASN A 269 34.05 -7.56 -6.24
C ASN A 269 33.14 -8.79 -6.41
N GLN A 270 33.54 -9.98 -5.91
CA GLN A 270 32.68 -11.17 -5.92
C GLN A 270 31.45 -11.02 -5.02
N VAL A 271 31.59 -10.29 -3.92
CA VAL A 271 30.59 -10.19 -2.85
C VAL A 271 29.79 -8.90 -2.95
N LEU A 272 30.50 -7.80 -3.16
CA LEU A 272 29.95 -6.46 -3.31
C LEU A 272 30.55 -5.85 -4.59
N PRO A 273 29.87 -6.01 -5.75
CA PRO A 273 30.41 -5.57 -7.01
C PRO A 273 30.61 -4.06 -7.08
N ALA A 274 31.74 -3.65 -7.67
CA ALA A 274 32.02 -2.25 -7.99
C ALA A 274 30.89 -1.66 -8.86
N PRO A 275 30.49 -0.40 -8.67
CA PRO A 275 31.14 0.66 -7.87
C PRO A 275 30.75 0.67 -6.38
N ASN A 276 30.10 -0.37 -5.86
CA ASN A 276 29.64 -0.38 -4.47
C ASN A 276 30.73 -0.91 -3.54
N PHE A 277 30.85 -0.32 -2.36
CA PHE A 277 31.77 -0.82 -1.34
C PHE A 277 31.27 -0.47 0.07
N LEU A 278 31.79 -1.15 1.08
CA LEU A 278 31.50 -0.83 2.48
C LEU A 278 32.83 -0.82 3.26
N PRO A 279 33.27 0.35 3.77
CA PRO A 279 34.40 0.42 4.68
C PRO A 279 34.21 -0.49 5.90
N GLY A 280 35.26 -1.19 6.33
CA GLY A 280 35.20 -2.12 7.46
C GLY A 280 34.51 -3.46 7.18
N LEU A 281 34.12 -3.75 5.92
CA LEU A 281 33.59 -5.05 5.52
C LEU A 281 34.68 -6.13 5.56
N GLU A 282 34.43 -7.19 6.32
CA GLU A 282 35.33 -8.33 6.44
C GLU A 282 34.85 -9.50 5.59
N LEU A 283 35.79 -10.13 4.88
CA LEU A 283 35.53 -11.28 4.02
C LEU A 283 36.06 -12.56 4.66
N LYS A 284 35.32 -13.64 4.50
CA LYS A 284 35.73 -14.99 4.87
C LYS A 284 35.58 -15.93 3.68
N ARG A 285 36.46 -16.92 3.58
CA ARG A 285 36.33 -17.98 2.58
C ARG A 285 35.25 -18.95 3.03
N GLN A 286 34.32 -19.27 2.14
CA GLN A 286 33.24 -20.24 2.36
C GLN A 286 33.26 -21.28 1.25
N MET A 287 33.01 -22.53 1.60
CA MET A 287 32.83 -23.59 0.62
C MET A 287 31.37 -23.62 0.19
N ARG A 288 31.10 -23.38 -1.10
CA ARG A 288 29.76 -23.52 -1.67
C ARG A 288 29.72 -24.70 -2.61
N ARG A 289 28.60 -25.43 -2.57
CA ARG A 289 28.35 -26.55 -3.46
C ARG A 289 27.75 -26.05 -4.77
N ASN A 290 28.39 -26.38 -5.88
CA ASN A 290 27.92 -26.02 -7.21
C ASN A 290 26.80 -26.93 -7.71
N SER A 291 26.18 -26.57 -8.84
CA SER A 291 25.10 -27.33 -9.49
C SER A 291 25.50 -28.76 -9.85
N ILE A 292 26.80 -29.03 -10.00
CA ILE A 292 27.40 -30.35 -10.30
C ILE A 292 27.72 -31.14 -9.02
N GLY A 293 27.65 -30.51 -7.85
CA GLY A 293 27.85 -31.16 -6.56
C GLY A 293 29.27 -31.03 -5.97
N ASP A 294 30.19 -30.40 -6.69
CA ASP A 294 31.54 -30.09 -6.22
C ASP A 294 31.56 -28.89 -5.27
N LEU A 295 32.54 -28.86 -4.35
CA LEU A 295 32.75 -27.75 -3.43
C LEU A 295 33.73 -26.76 -4.04
N GLU A 296 33.29 -25.52 -4.24
CA GLU A 296 34.12 -24.41 -4.69
C GLU A 296 34.31 -23.40 -3.56
N GLU A 297 35.52 -22.83 -3.50
CA GLU A 297 35.83 -21.72 -2.58
C GLU A 297 35.23 -20.42 -3.13
N GLU A 298 34.25 -19.86 -2.41
CA GLU A 298 33.64 -18.56 -2.69
C GLU A 298 33.95 -17.59 -1.54
N TRP A 299 34.19 -16.32 -1.85
CA TRP A 299 34.27 -15.29 -0.82
C TRP A 299 32.87 -14.97 -0.30
N GLY A 300 32.71 -14.90 1.03
CA GLY A 300 31.49 -14.48 1.70
C GLY A 300 31.77 -13.39 2.74
N VAL A 301 30.73 -12.70 3.21
CA VAL A 301 30.89 -11.68 4.26
C VAL A 301 30.93 -12.32 5.64
N ASP A 302 31.89 -11.91 6.46
CA ASP A 302 31.85 -12.13 7.90
C ASP A 302 31.00 -11.04 8.57
N LEU A 303 29.71 -11.31 8.73
CA LEU A 303 28.74 -10.35 9.23
C LEU A 303 29.02 -9.95 10.68
N GLU A 304 29.49 -10.86 11.53
CA GLU A 304 29.74 -10.58 12.95
C GLU A 304 30.94 -9.64 13.12
N LYS A 305 32.04 -9.92 12.39
CA LYS A 305 33.22 -9.04 12.38
C LYS A 305 32.90 -7.68 11.78
N THR A 306 32.19 -7.67 10.65
CA THR A 306 31.75 -6.41 9.99
C THR A 306 30.91 -5.55 10.94
N ILE A 307 29.95 -6.13 11.66
CA ILE A 307 29.13 -5.39 12.61
C ILE A 307 29.97 -4.88 13.80
N SER A 308 30.96 -5.65 14.26
CA SER A 308 31.88 -5.24 15.33
C SER A 308 32.74 -4.05 14.89
N ASN A 309 33.29 -4.10 13.68
CA ASN A 309 34.05 -2.99 13.07
C ASN A 309 33.20 -1.71 12.97
N LEU A 310 31.93 -1.81 12.56
CA LEU A 310 30.99 -0.68 12.49
C LEU A 310 30.61 -0.12 13.86
N ARG A 311 30.82 -0.88 14.94
CA ARG A 311 30.70 -0.39 16.32
C ARG A 311 32.01 0.18 16.86
N GLY A 312 33.10 0.07 16.11
CA GLY A 312 34.44 0.41 16.58
C GLY A 312 34.92 -0.55 17.67
N GLU A 313 34.49 -1.81 17.67
CA GLU A 313 34.84 -2.81 18.69
C GLU A 313 35.71 -3.92 18.09
N GLU A 314 36.71 -4.40 18.86
CA GLU A 314 37.53 -5.54 18.43
C GLU A 314 36.74 -6.84 18.50
N SER A 315 36.86 -7.66 17.45
CA SER A 315 36.03 -8.83 17.21
C SER A 315 36.62 -10.13 17.78
N GLU A 316 37.94 -10.19 17.98
CA GLU A 316 38.68 -11.40 18.34
C GLU A 316 39.69 -11.20 19.50
N GLY A 317 40.04 -12.30 20.17
CA GLY A 317 41.06 -12.35 21.22
C GLY A 317 40.58 -12.02 22.64
N SER A 318 41.53 -11.88 23.58
CA SER A 318 41.29 -11.55 24.99
C SER A 318 40.72 -10.14 25.22
N VAL A 319 40.57 -9.38 24.14
CA VAL A 319 40.30 -7.94 24.10
C VAL A 319 38.96 -7.67 23.40
N LYS A 320 38.17 -8.72 23.14
CA LYS A 320 36.86 -8.65 22.47
C LYS A 320 35.94 -7.62 23.15
N GLY A 321 35.44 -6.67 22.37
CA GLY A 321 34.58 -5.60 22.84
C GLY A 321 35.30 -4.35 23.38
N GLN A 322 36.64 -4.28 23.32
CA GLN A 322 37.32 -3.00 23.52
C GLN A 322 37.24 -2.13 22.27
N SER A 323 37.26 -0.81 22.48
CA SER A 323 37.24 0.17 21.40
C SER A 323 38.52 0.10 20.57
N LEU A 324 38.35 0.11 19.25
CA LEU A 324 39.44 0.21 18.28
C LEU A 324 40.08 1.61 18.33
N PRO A 325 41.36 1.75 17.94
CA PRO A 325 42.01 3.04 17.79
C PRO A 325 41.25 3.97 16.81
N LEU A 326 41.33 5.28 17.05
CA LEU A 326 40.66 6.29 16.22
C LEU A 326 41.14 6.30 14.75
N ASP A 327 42.40 5.90 14.53
CA ASP A 327 43.01 5.84 13.20
C ASP A 327 42.86 4.46 12.53
N ASP A 328 42.15 3.49 13.13
CA ASP A 328 41.99 2.16 12.55
C ASP A 328 41.07 2.21 11.31
N PRO A 329 41.53 1.83 10.10
CA PRO A 329 40.72 1.85 8.89
C PRO A 329 39.48 0.96 8.96
N ARG A 330 39.47 -0.07 9.82
CA ARG A 330 38.32 -0.97 10.00
C ARG A 330 37.14 -0.26 10.65
N ALA A 331 37.41 0.68 11.57
CA ALA A 331 36.42 1.43 12.32
C ALA A 331 36.06 2.78 11.70
N LEU A 332 36.47 3.03 10.44
CA LEU A 332 36.37 4.34 9.80
C LEU A 332 34.95 4.93 9.82
N ILE A 333 33.92 4.13 9.54
CA ILE A 333 32.52 4.58 9.60
C ILE A 333 32.13 5.01 11.02
N HIS A 334 32.53 4.24 12.03
CA HIS A 334 32.24 4.53 13.43
C HIS A 334 32.93 5.82 13.86
N ASN A 335 34.23 5.92 13.62
CA ASN A 335 35.04 7.08 14.01
C ASN A 335 34.59 8.35 13.29
N ARG A 336 34.21 8.24 12.01
CA ARG A 336 33.58 9.33 11.24
C ARG A 336 32.27 9.79 11.87
N TRP A 337 31.40 8.87 12.25
CA TRP A 337 30.13 9.20 12.90
C TRP A 337 30.34 9.88 14.26
N VAL A 338 31.30 9.41 15.07
CA VAL A 338 31.68 10.03 16.34
C VAL A 338 32.24 11.44 16.14
N TRP A 339 33.07 11.63 15.11
CA TRP A 339 33.60 12.94 14.71
C TRP A 339 32.48 13.91 14.31
N GLU A 340 31.55 13.50 13.44
CA GLU A 340 30.39 14.32 13.02
C GLU A 340 29.54 14.80 14.21
N HIS A 341 29.42 13.97 15.25
CA HIS A 341 28.65 14.33 16.45
C HIS A 341 29.36 15.36 17.32
N SER A 342 30.70 15.30 17.36
CA SER A 342 31.52 16.21 18.15
C SER A 342 31.77 17.54 17.42
N ASN A 343 31.92 17.47 16.09
CA ASN A 343 32.32 18.57 15.21
C ASN A 343 31.41 18.64 13.97
N PRO A 344 30.16 19.13 14.11
CA PRO A 344 29.17 19.05 13.03
C PRO A 344 29.41 19.98 11.84
N ASN A 345 30.27 20.99 11.97
CA ASN A 345 30.56 21.99 10.93
C ASN A 345 31.99 21.93 10.40
N ASP A 346 32.81 21.03 10.95
CA ASP A 346 34.22 20.92 10.57
C ASP A 346 34.40 19.81 9.54
N ASP A 347 35.37 20.00 8.66
CA ASP A 347 35.76 18.98 7.69
C ASP A 347 36.36 17.75 8.38
N TYR A 348 36.34 16.62 7.67
CA TYR A 348 36.95 15.39 8.17
C TYR A 348 38.48 15.50 8.15
N PRO A 349 39.16 15.05 9.22
CA PRO A 349 40.59 14.77 9.16
C PRO A 349 40.91 13.77 8.05
N GLU A 350 42.10 13.87 7.45
CA GLU A 350 42.55 13.01 6.34
C GLU A 350 42.40 11.50 6.63
N HIS A 351 42.60 11.07 7.89
CA HIS A 351 42.47 9.65 8.29
C HIS A 351 41.01 9.13 8.30
N LEU A 352 40.00 10.01 8.25
CA LEU A 352 38.57 9.67 8.19
C LEU A 352 37.97 9.81 6.78
N GLU A 353 38.78 10.17 5.79
CA GLU A 353 38.36 10.21 4.39
C GLU A 353 38.06 8.81 3.86
N VAL A 354 36.91 8.66 3.20
CA VAL A 354 36.45 7.37 2.68
C VAL A 354 36.95 7.20 1.25
N ASN A 355 37.88 6.27 1.05
CA ASN A 355 38.39 5.92 -0.28
C ASN A 355 37.80 4.60 -0.77
N CYS A 356 37.54 4.52 -2.08
CA CYS A 356 37.01 3.30 -2.68
C CYS A 356 38.09 2.19 -2.69
N PRO A 357 37.86 1.01 -2.10
CA PRO A 357 38.83 -0.09 -2.10
C PRO A 357 39.01 -0.75 -3.48
N HIS A 358 38.09 -0.51 -4.43
CA HIS A 358 38.21 -1.03 -5.78
C HIS A 358 39.18 -0.23 -6.64
N CYS A 359 39.16 1.11 -6.57
CA CYS A 359 39.96 1.97 -7.45
C CYS A 359 40.85 2.97 -6.72
N GLY A 360 40.83 3.01 -5.39
CA GLY A 360 41.59 3.97 -4.57
C GLY A 360 41.03 5.40 -4.59
N SER A 361 39.89 5.63 -5.26
CA SER A 361 39.36 6.97 -5.57
C SER A 361 40.44 7.87 -6.19
N PRO A 362 40.85 7.61 -7.46
CA PRO A 362 41.95 8.34 -8.09
C PRO A 362 41.62 9.83 -8.25
N SER A 363 42.67 10.64 -8.34
CA SER A 363 42.55 12.05 -8.73
C SER A 363 42.33 12.17 -10.23
N VAL A 364 41.36 12.98 -10.63
CA VAL A 364 40.96 13.22 -12.02
C VAL A 364 41.10 14.70 -12.32
N GLU A 365 41.60 15.02 -13.50
CA GLU A 365 41.67 16.40 -13.97
C GLU A 365 40.33 16.79 -14.62
N ASN A 366 39.78 17.94 -14.25
CA ASN A 366 38.62 18.51 -14.94
C ASN A 366 39.03 19.12 -16.29
N ASP A 367 38.04 19.54 -17.09
CA ASP A 367 38.26 20.19 -18.39
C ASP A 367 39.05 21.52 -18.29
N PHE A 368 39.26 22.04 -17.08
CA PHE A 368 40.02 23.25 -16.77
C PHE A 368 41.44 22.95 -16.24
N GLY A 369 41.86 21.68 -16.18
CA GLY A 369 43.19 21.26 -15.73
C GLY A 369 43.38 21.23 -14.21
N GLU A 370 42.30 21.33 -13.43
CA GLU A 370 42.35 21.19 -11.98
C GLU A 370 42.16 19.72 -11.58
N SER A 371 43.10 19.18 -10.81
CA SER A 371 43.03 17.81 -10.28
C SER A 371 42.19 17.77 -8.99
N TYR A 372 41.16 16.94 -8.95
CA TYR A 372 40.36 16.68 -7.75
C TYR A 372 40.20 15.18 -7.53
N GLN A 373 39.98 14.74 -6.29
CA GLN A 373 39.79 13.32 -5.99
C GLN A 373 38.38 12.86 -6.37
N THR A 374 38.23 11.66 -6.91
CA THR A 374 36.90 11.11 -7.23
C THR A 374 36.04 10.89 -5.99
N ASP A 375 34.84 11.46 -6.02
CA ASP A 375 33.90 11.41 -4.90
C ASP A 375 33.35 10.02 -4.61
N VAL A 376 32.91 9.83 -3.36
CA VAL A 376 32.13 8.69 -2.90
C VAL A 376 30.82 9.16 -2.28
N GLU A 377 29.72 8.50 -2.63
CA GLU A 377 28.38 8.80 -2.10
C GLU A 377 28.00 7.79 -1.02
N ASP A 378 27.74 8.24 0.20
CA ASP A 378 27.02 7.44 1.20
C ASP A 378 25.55 7.36 0.81
N ARG A 379 25.04 6.16 0.55
CA ARG A 379 23.64 5.95 0.15
C ARG A 379 22.64 6.32 1.25
N LEU A 380 23.08 6.36 2.50
CA LEU A 380 22.28 6.78 3.64
C LEU A 380 22.51 8.26 4.02
N SER A 381 23.30 9.01 3.23
CA SER A 381 23.49 10.45 3.45
C SER A 381 22.16 11.20 3.36
N THR A 382 22.03 12.21 4.22
CA THR A 382 20.93 13.19 4.19
C THR A 382 21.27 14.43 3.38
N VAL A 383 22.50 14.54 2.88
CA VAL A 383 22.99 15.64 2.04
C VAL A 383 23.39 15.10 0.66
N ASP A 384 23.23 15.93 -0.36
CA ASP A 384 23.76 15.68 -1.70
C ASP A 384 25.25 16.06 -1.81
N ARG A 385 25.81 15.97 -3.02
CA ARG A 385 27.23 16.25 -3.30
C ARG A 385 27.61 17.71 -3.04
N ASP A 386 26.66 18.62 -3.20
CA ASP A 386 26.86 20.06 -3.03
C ASP A 386 26.56 20.50 -1.59
N GLY A 387 26.32 19.55 -0.68
CA GLY A 387 25.97 19.79 0.72
C GLY A 387 24.52 20.22 0.94
N ASN A 388 23.66 20.18 -0.08
CA ASN A 388 22.26 20.54 0.07
C ASN A 388 21.45 19.38 0.70
N PRO A 389 20.37 19.68 1.43
CA PRO A 389 19.49 18.65 1.99
C PRO A 389 18.85 17.77 0.91
N LYS A 390 19.11 16.47 0.97
CA LYS A 390 18.50 15.45 0.12
C LYS A 390 17.27 14.85 0.83
N PRO A 391 16.18 14.49 0.11
CA PRO A 391 15.09 13.72 0.70
C PRO A 391 15.63 12.43 1.33
N GLY A 392 15.70 12.41 2.67
CA GLY A 392 16.27 11.30 3.41
C GLY A 392 15.54 9.99 3.10
N VAL A 393 16.31 8.91 2.98
CA VAL A 393 15.81 7.56 2.77
C VAL A 393 14.90 7.15 3.94
N VAL A 394 13.79 6.46 3.66
CA VAL A 394 12.92 5.89 4.70
C VAL A 394 13.15 4.39 4.75
N ILE A 395 13.43 3.87 5.95
CA ILE A 395 13.72 2.46 6.19
C ILE A 395 12.54 1.85 6.94
N GLU A 396 11.95 0.80 6.38
CA GLU A 396 10.94 -0.02 7.05
C GLU A 396 11.64 -1.10 7.88
N ARG A 397 12.00 -0.75 9.11
CA ARG A 397 12.62 -1.68 10.06
C ARG A 397 11.57 -2.56 10.73
N HIS A 398 11.99 -3.72 11.25
CA HIS A 398 11.17 -4.57 12.13
C HIS A 398 10.69 -3.79 13.36
N LEU A 399 9.59 -4.26 13.96
CA LEU A 399 9.22 -3.82 15.31
C LEU A 399 10.32 -4.22 16.28
N ILE A 400 10.68 -3.34 17.21
CA ILE A 400 11.69 -3.56 18.26
C ILE A 400 11.11 -3.24 19.64
N ASP A 401 11.85 -3.61 20.68
CA ASP A 401 11.50 -3.27 22.06
C ASP A 401 11.34 -1.75 22.24
N GLY A 402 10.27 -1.35 22.94
CA GLY A 402 9.93 0.05 23.17
C GLY A 402 9.12 0.72 22.05
N ASP A 403 8.88 0.04 20.93
CA ASP A 403 7.95 0.55 19.92
C ASP A 403 6.52 0.63 20.47
N VAL A 404 5.78 1.65 20.04
CA VAL A 404 4.42 1.89 20.53
C VAL A 404 3.39 1.24 19.60
N THR A 405 2.50 0.43 20.15
CA THR A 405 1.40 -0.19 19.42
C THR A 405 0.04 0.13 20.01
N ILE A 406 -0.96 0.07 19.14
CA ILE A 406 -2.36 0.17 19.53
C ILE A 406 -2.94 -1.23 19.59
N PHE A 407 -3.27 -1.68 20.80
CA PHE A 407 -3.94 -2.94 21.05
C PHE A 407 -5.45 -2.74 20.99
N ASN A 408 -6.11 -3.42 20.06
CA ASN A 408 -7.56 -3.44 19.94
C ASN A 408 -8.13 -4.67 20.64
N ARG A 409 -8.69 -4.47 21.83
CA ARG A 409 -9.43 -5.48 22.58
C ARG A 409 -10.93 -5.34 22.34
N GLN A 410 -11.65 -6.44 22.49
CA GLN A 410 -13.11 -6.37 22.56
C GLN A 410 -13.51 -5.43 23.71
N PRO A 411 -14.31 -4.38 23.45
CA PRO A 411 -14.76 -3.47 24.50
C PRO A 411 -15.58 -4.23 25.53
N SER A 412 -15.37 -3.90 26.80
CA SER A 412 -16.28 -4.26 27.88
C SER A 412 -16.92 -2.99 28.44
N LEU A 413 -18.00 -3.13 29.22
CA LEU A 413 -18.73 -2.01 29.80
C LEU A 413 -17.84 -1.03 30.61
N HIS A 414 -16.68 -1.50 31.08
CA HIS A 414 -15.80 -0.78 32.00
C HIS A 414 -14.40 -0.48 31.44
N ARG A 415 -14.07 -0.92 30.21
CA ARG A 415 -12.73 -0.69 29.64
C ARG A 415 -12.79 -0.33 28.17
N MET A 416 -11.99 0.67 27.80
CA MET A 416 -11.83 1.15 26.44
C MET A 416 -11.35 0.03 25.50
N SER A 417 -11.79 0.08 24.24
CA SER A 417 -11.44 -0.91 23.22
C SER A 417 -10.02 -0.78 22.70
N MET A 418 -9.48 0.44 22.66
CA MET A 418 -8.13 0.73 22.15
C MET A 418 -7.24 1.17 23.31
N MET A 419 -6.12 0.49 23.48
CA MET A 419 -5.10 0.82 24.47
C MET A 419 -3.75 0.94 23.79
N VAL A 420 -2.89 1.80 24.33
CA VAL A 420 -1.53 1.99 23.83
C VAL A 420 -0.59 1.17 24.72
N HIS A 421 0.28 0.37 24.10
CA HIS A 421 1.24 -0.47 24.79
C HIS A 421 2.62 -0.36 24.13
N GLU A 422 3.66 -0.53 24.94
CA GLU A 422 5.04 -0.66 24.49
C GLU A 422 5.32 -2.13 24.15
N ILE A 423 6.02 -2.35 23.04
CA ILE A 423 6.35 -3.69 22.57
C ILE A 423 7.52 -4.25 23.34
N ARG A 424 7.45 -5.55 23.62
CA ARG A 424 8.59 -6.38 23.97
C ARG A 424 8.60 -7.63 23.08
N VAL A 425 9.66 -7.83 22.31
CA VAL A 425 9.77 -8.87 21.26
C VAL A 425 10.27 -10.20 21.80
#